data_AF-A0A2E1ED79-F1
#
_entry.id   AF-A0A2E1ED79-F1
#
_cell.length_a   1.000
_cell.length_b   1.000
_cell.length_c   1.000
_cell.angle_alpha   90.00
_cell.angle_beta   90.00
_cell.angle_gamma   90.00
#
_symmetry.space_group_name_H-M   'P 1'
#
loop_
_entity.id
_entity.type
_entity.pdbx_description
1 polymer ?
#
loop_
_entity_poly.entity_id
_entity_poly.type
_entity_poly.pdbx_seq_one_letter_code
_entity_poly.pdbx_strand_id
1 'polypeptide(L)'
;MMKRFAIIFFVLLIGGCNSQKLVESFLRADEIAFADNFYDALSVGDIELIRSQLSQELLRKLGTSEAEGNFMAIVGQIAEIIPDGEPLDVQLAFAFRELGTEDVSPHVQIQRFYQYEEGWVMYILALTREDERLKVQEFFVSPISNDEVERNEFSLSGKSFLHYAVLLVAVAVPVFVLYALISCLRSSLSWRRKTLWGVFIVLGLMQFTFNWTTGEIGFKPLSFQLFGAGFFKAPLSPVLLYISIPVGAWFWLNRGNFSRRGEESQGD
;
A
#
# COMPACT_ATOMS: atom_id res chain seq x y z
N MET A 1 -34.15 10.16 10.77
CA MET A 1 -33.37 9.45 9.72
C MET A 1 -31.91 9.92 9.64
N MET A 2 -31.63 11.23 9.63
CA MET A 2 -30.27 11.82 9.64
C MET A 2 -29.30 11.33 10.74
N LYS A 3 -29.78 11.15 11.99
CA LYS A 3 -28.93 10.66 13.08
C LYS A 3 -28.40 9.23 12.83
N ARG A 4 -29.18 8.37 12.17
CA ARG A 4 -28.79 6.98 11.89
C ARG A 4 -27.73 6.89 10.79
N PHE A 5 -27.82 7.72 9.75
CA PHE A 5 -26.80 7.79 8.70
C PHE A 5 -25.47 8.36 9.18
N ALA A 6 -25.50 9.38 10.06
CA ALA A 6 -24.29 9.93 10.67
C ALA A 6 -23.55 8.90 11.53
N ILE A 7 -24.29 8.06 12.27
CA ILE A 7 -23.71 6.97 13.08
C ILE A 7 -23.11 5.88 12.19
N ILE A 8 -23.79 5.45 11.13
CA ILE A 8 -23.28 4.43 10.20
C ILE A 8 -22.00 4.91 9.50
N PHE A 9 -21.98 6.17 9.05
CA PHE A 9 -20.81 6.78 8.43
C PHE A 9 -19.64 6.91 9.42
N PHE A 10 -19.93 7.30 10.67
CA PHE A 10 -18.90 7.36 11.72
C PHE A 10 -18.36 5.97 12.07
N VAL A 11 -19.21 4.95 12.16
CA VAL A 11 -18.81 3.55 12.41
C VAL A 11 -17.95 2.98 11.28
N LEU A 12 -18.25 3.33 10.02
CA LEU A 12 -17.42 2.95 8.87
C LEU A 12 -16.03 3.60 8.88
N LEU A 13 -15.88 4.78 9.50
CA LEU A 13 -14.58 5.45 9.65
C LEU A 13 -13.71 4.82 10.76
N ILE A 14 -14.29 4.09 11.72
CA ILE A 14 -13.56 3.43 12.82
C ILE A 14 -13.32 1.94 12.58
N GLY A 15 -13.94 1.37 11.55
CA GLY A 15 -13.69 -0.01 11.15
C GLY A 15 -12.31 -0.13 10.50
N GLY A 16 -11.26 -0.26 11.31
CA GLY A 16 -9.94 -0.64 10.83
C GLY A 16 -10.04 -1.95 10.08
N CYS A 17 -9.86 -1.91 8.76
CA CYS A 17 -9.80 -3.13 7.95
C CYS A 17 -8.57 -3.92 8.42
N ASN A 18 -8.74 -5.19 8.80
CA ASN A 18 -7.60 -6.08 9.00
C ASN A 18 -6.99 -6.35 7.62
N SER A 19 -6.01 -5.53 7.23
CA SER A 19 -5.39 -5.56 5.91
C SER A 19 -4.72 -6.90 5.62
N GLN A 20 -4.21 -7.59 6.63
CA GLN A 20 -3.54 -8.88 6.46
C GLN A 20 -4.51 -9.95 5.96
N LYS A 21 -5.70 -10.08 6.58
CA LYS A 21 -6.74 -11.01 6.12
C LYS A 21 -7.23 -10.71 4.70
N LEU A 22 -7.26 -9.44 4.33
CA LEU A 22 -7.63 -9.02 2.97
C LEU A 22 -6.56 -9.47 1.97
N VAL A 23 -5.28 -9.24 2.26
CA VAL A 23 -4.16 -9.64 1.39
C VAL A 23 -4.07 -11.16 1.26
N GLU A 24 -4.24 -11.90 2.37
CA GLU A 24 -4.25 -13.37 2.38
C GLU A 24 -5.35 -13.96 1.47
N SER A 25 -6.50 -13.27 1.34
CA SER A 25 -7.61 -13.75 0.51
C SER A 25 -7.29 -13.81 -0.99
N PHE A 26 -6.21 -13.16 -1.45
CA PHE A 26 -5.75 -13.22 -2.84
C PHE A 26 -4.91 -14.48 -3.15
N LEU A 27 -4.44 -15.17 -2.12
CA LEU A 27 -3.60 -16.35 -2.22
C LEU A 27 -4.40 -17.63 -1.99
N ARG A 28 -3.98 -18.70 -2.66
CA ARG A 28 -4.47 -20.06 -2.42
C ARG A 28 -3.60 -20.76 -1.39
N ALA A 29 -4.17 -21.75 -0.70
CA ALA A 29 -3.45 -22.51 0.31
C ALA A 29 -2.22 -23.27 -0.24
N ASP A 30 -2.29 -23.77 -1.48
CA ASP A 30 -1.16 -24.43 -2.15
C ASP A 30 -0.03 -23.46 -2.49
N GLU A 31 -0.34 -22.19 -2.81
CA GLU A 31 0.66 -21.15 -3.08
C GLU A 31 1.39 -20.71 -1.80
N ILE A 32 0.65 -20.58 -0.70
CA ILE A 32 1.20 -20.29 0.64
C ILE A 32 2.18 -21.40 1.04
N ALA A 33 1.74 -22.66 0.99
CA ALA A 33 2.56 -23.81 1.35
C ALA A 33 3.77 -23.96 0.41
N PHE A 34 3.62 -23.67 -0.88
CA PHE A 34 4.73 -23.70 -1.82
C PHE A 34 5.78 -22.64 -1.47
N ALA A 35 5.34 -21.41 -1.13
CA ALA A 35 6.24 -20.34 -0.75
C ALA A 35 7.00 -20.64 0.56
N ASP A 36 6.34 -21.29 1.53
CA ASP A 36 6.99 -21.74 2.77
C ASP A 36 8.06 -22.79 2.46
N ASN A 37 7.70 -23.85 1.73
CA ASN A 37 8.66 -24.91 1.35
C ASN A 37 9.84 -24.38 0.52
N PHE A 38 9.63 -23.40 -0.35
CA PHE A 38 10.71 -22.79 -1.14
C PHE A 38 11.62 -21.94 -0.26
N TYR A 39 11.05 -21.21 0.71
CA TYR A 39 11.83 -20.45 1.69
C TYR A 39 12.69 -21.38 2.56
N ASP A 40 12.13 -22.50 3.02
CA ASP A 40 12.87 -23.51 3.79
C ASP A 40 14.00 -24.15 2.98
N ALA A 41 13.79 -24.36 1.68
CA ALA A 41 14.85 -24.84 0.80
C ALA A 41 15.97 -23.81 0.63
N LEU A 42 15.62 -22.52 0.56
CA LEU A 42 16.59 -21.41 0.51
C LEU A 42 17.39 -21.29 1.81
N SER A 43 16.77 -21.45 2.97
CA SER A 43 17.44 -21.28 4.27
C SER A 43 18.54 -22.32 4.50
N VAL A 44 18.32 -23.55 4.06
CA VAL A 44 19.33 -24.63 4.15
C VAL A 44 20.22 -24.76 2.91
N GLY A 45 20.00 -23.93 1.89
CA GLY A 45 20.77 -23.96 0.64
C GLY A 45 20.60 -25.25 -0.18
N ASP A 46 19.40 -25.85 -0.20
CA ASP A 46 19.12 -27.08 -0.96
C ASP A 46 18.97 -26.76 -2.46
N ILE A 47 20.13 -26.66 -3.14
CA ILE A 47 20.22 -26.30 -4.55
C ILE A 47 19.41 -27.26 -5.44
N GLU A 48 19.38 -28.56 -5.13
CA GLU A 48 18.66 -29.55 -5.93
C GLU A 48 17.14 -29.32 -5.85
N LEU A 49 16.62 -29.13 -4.64
CA LEU A 49 15.20 -28.84 -4.42
C LEU A 49 14.80 -27.51 -5.06
N ILE A 50 15.57 -26.43 -4.81
CA ILE A 50 15.31 -25.10 -5.38
C ILE A 50 15.27 -25.20 -6.90
N ARG A 51 16.28 -25.85 -7.51
CA ARG A 51 16.35 -26.01 -8.98
C ARG A 51 15.14 -26.74 -9.53
N SER A 52 14.67 -27.80 -8.85
CA SER A 52 13.51 -28.59 -9.29
C SER A 52 12.20 -27.78 -9.31
N GLN A 53 12.13 -26.70 -8.51
CA GLN A 53 10.99 -25.83 -8.35
C GLN A 53 11.00 -24.62 -9.29
N LEU A 54 12.10 -24.36 -10.00
CA LEU A 54 12.20 -23.26 -10.97
C LEU A 54 11.36 -23.54 -12.23
N SER A 55 10.87 -22.46 -12.83
CA SER A 55 10.18 -22.44 -14.12
C SER A 55 11.12 -22.84 -15.27
N GLN A 56 10.54 -23.39 -16.34
CA GLN A 56 11.33 -23.72 -17.55
C GLN A 56 12.03 -22.49 -18.14
N GLU A 57 11.39 -21.32 -18.06
CA GLU A 57 12.00 -20.08 -18.53
C GLU A 57 13.24 -19.70 -17.71
N LEU A 58 13.17 -19.79 -16.38
CA LEU A 58 14.30 -19.48 -15.51
C LEU A 58 15.42 -20.52 -15.70
N LEU A 59 15.08 -21.81 -15.78
CA LEU A 59 16.04 -22.88 -16.07
C LEU A 59 16.76 -22.66 -17.41
N ARG A 60 16.05 -22.18 -18.44
CA ARG A 60 16.66 -21.84 -19.73
C ARG A 60 17.66 -20.68 -19.60
N LYS A 61 17.37 -19.69 -18.75
CA LYS A 61 18.30 -18.58 -18.45
C LYS A 61 19.56 -19.07 -17.71
N LEU A 62 19.42 -20.13 -16.91
CA LEU A 62 20.53 -20.80 -16.22
C LEU A 62 21.32 -21.80 -17.10
N GLY A 63 20.96 -21.97 -18.38
CA GLY A 63 21.52 -23.01 -19.25
C GLY A 63 23.02 -22.89 -19.60
N THR A 64 23.73 -21.86 -19.13
CA THR A 64 25.17 -21.72 -19.30
C THR A 64 25.91 -22.09 -18.00
N SER A 65 27.11 -22.65 -18.11
CA SER A 65 27.92 -22.99 -16.92
C SER A 65 28.18 -21.79 -16.01
N GLU A 66 28.29 -20.59 -16.57
CA GLU A 66 28.52 -19.36 -15.82
C GLU A 66 27.25 -18.94 -15.05
N ALA A 67 26.09 -18.94 -15.70
CA ALA A 67 24.83 -18.62 -15.06
C ALA A 67 24.48 -19.62 -13.95
N GLU A 68 24.79 -20.90 -14.16
CA GLU A 68 24.66 -21.94 -13.15
C GLU A 68 25.57 -21.70 -11.94
N GLY A 69 26.85 -21.39 -12.16
CA GLY A 69 27.78 -21.06 -11.08
C GLY A 69 27.33 -19.83 -10.29
N ASN A 70 26.85 -18.81 -10.97
CA ASN A 70 26.29 -17.60 -10.34
C ASN A 70 25.04 -17.93 -9.52
N PHE A 71 24.16 -18.79 -10.02
CA PHE A 71 22.98 -19.23 -9.28
C PHE A 71 23.33 -19.96 -7.98
N MET A 72 24.26 -20.91 -8.03
CA MET A 72 24.73 -21.61 -6.83
C MET A 72 25.34 -20.64 -5.81
N ALA A 73 26.15 -19.68 -6.28
CA ALA A 73 26.73 -18.65 -5.42
C ALA A 73 25.67 -17.76 -4.76
N ILE A 74 24.63 -17.37 -5.51
CA ILE A 74 23.51 -16.58 -4.99
C ILE A 74 22.72 -17.37 -3.95
N VAL A 75 22.42 -18.64 -4.20
CA VAL A 75 21.73 -19.50 -3.22
C VAL A 75 22.56 -19.65 -1.94
N GLY A 76 23.88 -19.84 -2.07
CA GLY A 76 24.79 -19.88 -0.91
C GLY A 76 24.77 -18.58 -0.10
N GLN A 77 24.82 -17.42 -0.76
CA GLN A 77 24.71 -16.12 -0.09
C GLN A 77 23.35 -15.93 0.60
N ILE A 78 22.27 -16.42 0.00
CA ILE A 78 20.94 -16.34 0.61
C ILE A 78 20.86 -17.21 1.87
N ALA A 79 21.42 -18.41 1.85
CA ALA A 79 21.47 -19.27 3.02
C ALA A 79 22.27 -18.63 4.17
N GLU A 80 23.31 -17.86 3.87
CA GLU A 80 24.05 -17.08 4.89
C GLU A 80 23.26 -15.87 5.42
N ILE A 81 22.35 -15.30 4.63
CA ILE A 81 21.51 -14.16 5.01
C ILE A 81 20.37 -14.58 5.92
N ILE A 82 19.81 -15.77 5.71
CA ILE A 82 18.66 -16.27 6.48
C ILE A 82 19.19 -16.83 7.81
N PRO A 83 18.81 -16.27 8.97
CA PRO A 83 19.26 -16.78 10.25
C PRO A 83 18.80 -18.22 10.50
N ASP A 84 19.62 -18.99 11.21
CA ASP A 84 19.25 -20.34 11.65
C ASP A 84 18.04 -20.32 12.59
N GLY A 85 17.14 -21.28 12.40
CA GLY A 85 15.97 -21.48 13.26
C GLY A 85 14.67 -20.92 12.68
N GLU A 86 13.60 -21.03 13.48
CA GLU A 86 12.27 -20.58 13.06
C GLU A 86 12.11 -19.07 13.26
N PRO A 87 11.42 -18.37 12.34
CA PRO A 87 11.11 -16.95 12.51
C PRO A 87 10.19 -16.72 13.73
N LEU A 88 10.40 -15.61 14.43
CA LEU A 88 9.57 -15.16 15.55
C LEU A 88 8.17 -14.72 15.10
N ASP A 89 8.08 -14.15 13.90
CA ASP A 89 6.84 -13.67 13.29
C ASP A 89 6.97 -13.71 11.76
N VAL A 90 5.85 -13.90 11.06
CA VAL A 90 5.81 -13.88 9.59
C VAL A 90 4.66 -12.99 9.13
N GLN A 91 5.00 -11.91 8.42
CA GLN A 91 4.02 -10.92 7.94
C GLN A 91 3.89 -10.98 6.43
N LEU A 92 2.65 -11.18 5.94
CA LEU A 92 2.32 -11.02 4.53
C LEU A 92 2.15 -9.53 4.21
N ALA A 93 3.12 -8.96 3.49
CA ALA A 93 3.13 -7.54 3.15
C ALA A 93 2.34 -7.24 1.88
N PHE A 94 2.45 -8.13 0.89
CA PHE A 94 1.82 -7.95 -0.40
C PHE A 94 1.54 -9.30 -1.05
N ALA A 95 0.40 -9.36 -1.73
CA ALA A 95 0.03 -10.44 -2.61
C ALA A 95 -0.65 -9.84 -3.84
N PHE A 96 -0.20 -10.23 -5.02
CA PHE A 96 -0.79 -9.80 -6.28
C PHE A 96 -0.93 -10.99 -7.20
N ARG A 97 -2.10 -11.10 -7.81
CA ARG A 97 -2.38 -12.09 -8.85
C ARG A 97 -2.69 -11.37 -10.12
N GLU A 98 -1.86 -11.61 -11.13
CA GLU A 98 -2.20 -11.28 -12.50
C GLU A 98 -3.04 -12.41 -13.08
N LEU A 99 -4.21 -12.06 -13.61
CA LEU A 99 -5.04 -13.02 -14.31
C LEU A 99 -4.37 -13.33 -15.65
N GLY A 100 -4.07 -14.61 -15.86
CA GLY A 100 -3.58 -15.10 -17.14
C GLY A 100 -4.62 -14.93 -18.25
N THR A 101 -4.15 -14.88 -19.49
CA THR A 101 -4.98 -14.99 -20.70
C THR A 101 -4.88 -16.42 -21.27
N GLU A 102 -5.52 -16.71 -22.41
CA GLU A 102 -5.36 -18.02 -23.06
C GLU A 102 -3.89 -18.37 -23.37
N ASP A 103 -3.04 -17.36 -23.60
CA ASP A 103 -1.63 -17.53 -23.97
C ASP A 103 -0.62 -17.26 -22.84
N VAL A 104 -1.07 -16.70 -21.71
CA VAL A 104 -0.20 -16.27 -20.62
C VAL A 104 -0.65 -16.93 -19.32
N SER A 105 0.20 -17.78 -18.75
CA SER A 105 -0.07 -18.39 -17.45
C SER A 105 -0.29 -17.32 -16.37
N PRO A 106 -1.25 -17.51 -15.46
CA PRO A 106 -1.46 -16.60 -14.35
C PRO A 106 -0.20 -16.52 -13.48
N HIS A 107 0.15 -15.30 -13.09
CA HIS A 107 1.31 -14.99 -12.27
C HIS A 107 0.86 -14.56 -10.87
N VAL A 108 1.58 -15.00 -9.84
CA VAL A 108 1.33 -14.62 -8.45
C VAL A 108 2.61 -14.12 -7.83
N GLN A 109 2.59 -12.90 -7.31
CA GLN A 109 3.68 -12.33 -6.55
C GLN A 109 3.32 -12.28 -5.07
N ILE A 110 4.21 -12.79 -4.22
CA ILE A 110 4.08 -12.84 -2.77
C ILE A 110 5.27 -12.09 -2.18
N GLN A 111 5.01 -11.16 -1.25
CA GLN A 111 6.05 -10.52 -0.45
C GLN A 111 5.77 -10.75 1.03
N ARG A 112 6.76 -11.30 1.73
CA ARG A 112 6.71 -11.59 3.15
C ARG A 112 7.91 -11.00 3.88
N PHE A 113 7.70 -10.73 5.15
CA PHE A 113 8.76 -10.39 6.10
C PHE A 113 8.81 -11.45 7.19
N TYR A 114 9.99 -12.00 7.41
CA TYR A 114 10.29 -13.00 8.44
C TYR A 114 11.08 -12.30 9.54
N GLN A 115 10.55 -12.28 10.76
CA GLN A 115 11.22 -11.69 11.91
C GLN A 115 12.15 -12.70 12.56
N TYR A 116 13.36 -12.27 12.87
CA TYR A 116 14.33 -12.99 13.69
C TYR A 116 14.81 -12.08 14.84
N GLU A 117 15.61 -12.61 15.76
CA GLU A 117 16.14 -11.81 16.87
C GLU A 117 17.04 -10.66 16.37
N GLU A 118 17.90 -10.94 15.40
CA GLU A 118 18.91 -10.00 14.90
C GLU A 118 18.38 -9.03 13.83
N GLY A 119 17.19 -9.28 13.29
CA GLY A 119 16.63 -8.48 12.21
C GLY A 119 15.47 -9.15 11.50
N TRP A 120 15.20 -8.69 10.28
CA TRP A 120 14.13 -9.19 9.43
C TRP A 120 14.69 -9.67 8.11
N VAL A 121 14.02 -10.62 7.48
CA VAL A 121 14.30 -11.04 6.11
C VAL A 121 13.08 -10.72 5.25
N MET A 122 13.30 -9.91 4.22
CA MET A 122 12.32 -9.68 3.17
C MET A 122 12.47 -10.75 2.10
N TYR A 123 11.35 -11.42 1.80
CA TYR A 123 11.27 -12.45 0.79
C TYR A 123 10.20 -12.08 -0.23
N ILE A 124 10.60 -11.98 -1.49
CA ILE A 124 9.69 -11.81 -2.63
C ILE A 124 9.76 -13.08 -3.48
N LEU A 125 8.61 -13.64 -3.78
CA LEU A 125 8.46 -14.82 -4.62
C LEU A 125 7.46 -14.56 -5.73
N ALA A 126 7.85 -14.88 -6.95
CA ALA A 126 7.04 -14.78 -8.14
C ALA A 126 6.79 -16.19 -8.68
N LEU A 127 5.52 -16.60 -8.66
CA LEU A 127 5.04 -17.92 -9.03
C LEU A 127 4.28 -17.89 -10.34
N THR A 128 4.40 -18.98 -11.09
CA THR A 128 3.56 -19.30 -12.24
C THR A 128 3.04 -20.72 -12.14
N ARG A 129 2.06 -21.05 -12.97
CA ARG A 129 1.60 -22.42 -13.14
C ARG A 129 2.03 -22.96 -14.50
N GLU A 130 2.83 -24.00 -14.49
CA GLU A 130 3.27 -24.77 -15.67
C GLU A 130 2.77 -26.21 -15.51
N ASP A 131 2.03 -26.72 -16.49
CA ASP A 131 1.46 -28.08 -16.47
C ASP A 131 0.74 -28.42 -15.15
N GLU A 132 -0.10 -27.48 -14.68
CA GLU A 132 -0.83 -27.54 -13.40
C GLU A 132 0.02 -27.52 -12.12
N ARG A 133 1.36 -27.36 -12.23
CA ARG A 133 2.28 -27.27 -11.08
C ARG A 133 2.76 -25.85 -10.86
N LEU A 134 2.93 -25.46 -9.59
CA LEU A 134 3.54 -24.19 -9.23
C LEU A 134 5.04 -24.23 -9.51
N LYS A 135 5.54 -23.14 -10.09
CA LYS A 135 6.94 -22.95 -10.45
C LYS A 135 7.40 -21.54 -10.13
N VAL A 136 8.68 -21.41 -9.77
CA VAL A 136 9.30 -20.12 -9.46
C VAL A 136 9.81 -19.45 -10.73
N GLN A 137 9.31 -18.26 -11.02
CA GLN A 137 9.81 -17.40 -12.10
C GLN A 137 10.91 -16.45 -11.62
N GLU A 138 10.76 -15.95 -10.39
CA GLU A 138 11.69 -15.01 -9.78
C GLU A 138 11.59 -15.14 -8.25
N PHE A 139 12.72 -14.95 -7.58
CA PHE A 139 12.76 -14.81 -6.14
C PHE A 139 13.83 -13.78 -5.76
N PHE A 140 13.58 -13.09 -4.66
CA PHE A 140 14.51 -12.11 -4.10
C PHE A 140 14.47 -12.20 -2.58
N VAL A 141 15.64 -12.24 -1.96
CA VAL A 141 15.81 -12.26 -0.51
C VAL A 141 16.75 -11.13 -0.12
N SER A 142 16.37 -10.36 0.90
CA SER A 142 17.21 -9.30 1.44
C SER A 142 17.07 -9.23 2.96
N PRO A 143 18.18 -9.07 3.69
CA PRO A 143 18.10 -8.74 5.11
C PRO A 143 17.60 -7.30 5.28
N ILE A 144 16.98 -7.05 6.41
CA ILE A 144 16.56 -5.74 6.90
C ILE A 144 16.96 -5.67 8.38
N SER A 145 17.72 -4.65 8.74
CA SER A 145 18.17 -4.49 10.13
C SER A 145 17.02 -3.98 11.04
N ASN A 146 17.08 -4.32 12.33
CA ASN A 146 16.13 -3.76 13.31
C ASN A 146 16.19 -2.22 13.35
N ASP A 147 17.39 -1.64 13.23
CA ASP A 147 17.56 -0.18 13.15
C ASP A 147 16.80 0.44 11.96
N GLU A 148 16.71 -0.24 10.82
CA GLU A 148 15.90 0.22 9.67
C GLU A 148 14.41 0.20 9.98
N VAL A 149 13.93 -0.85 10.64
CA VAL A 149 12.53 -0.99 11.04
C VAL A 149 12.15 0.08 12.05
N GLU A 150 12.98 0.29 13.07
CA GLU A 150 12.77 1.32 14.11
C GLU A 150 12.72 2.73 13.52
N ARG A 151 13.57 3.04 12.52
CA ARG A 151 13.52 4.34 11.82
C ARG A 151 12.20 4.57 11.08
N ASN A 152 11.54 3.51 10.64
CA ASN A 152 10.25 3.58 9.93
C ASN A 152 9.05 3.60 10.88
N GLU A 153 9.25 3.43 12.18
CA GLU A 153 8.18 3.56 13.15
C GLU A 153 7.62 4.99 13.21
N PHE A 154 6.31 5.06 13.40
CA PHE A 154 5.66 6.35 13.56
C PHE A 154 5.99 6.92 14.93
N SER A 155 6.85 7.94 14.95
CA SER A 155 7.18 8.70 16.15
C SER A 155 7.00 10.19 15.90
N LEU A 156 6.53 10.90 16.93
CA LEU A 156 6.50 12.35 16.97
C LEU A 156 7.86 12.92 17.41
N SER A 157 8.69 12.15 18.11
CA SER A 157 9.96 12.63 18.64
C SER A 157 10.97 12.90 17.52
N GLY A 158 11.81 13.92 17.70
CA GLY A 158 12.91 14.24 16.78
C GLY A 158 12.49 14.72 15.38
N LYS A 159 11.21 15.01 15.14
CA LYS A 159 10.72 15.49 13.85
C LYS A 159 10.87 17.01 13.67
N SER A 160 11.07 17.44 12.42
CA SER A 160 11.20 18.86 12.08
C SER A 160 9.85 19.58 12.08
N PHE A 161 9.88 20.91 12.10
CA PHE A 161 8.68 21.76 12.00
C PHE A 161 7.76 21.38 10.82
N LEU A 162 8.35 21.02 9.67
CA LEU A 162 7.61 20.63 8.48
C LEU A 162 6.71 19.40 8.72
N HIS A 163 7.17 18.41 9.50
CA HIS A 163 6.36 17.22 9.81
C HIS A 163 5.09 17.58 10.56
N TYR A 164 5.21 18.45 11.56
CA TYR A 164 4.06 18.91 12.34
C TYR A 164 3.11 19.78 11.51
N ALA A 165 3.64 20.64 10.64
CA ALA A 165 2.82 21.43 9.72
C ALA A 165 2.02 20.53 8.77
N VAL A 166 2.67 19.53 8.17
CA VAL A 166 2.01 18.55 7.29
C VAL A 166 0.98 17.74 8.06
N LEU A 167 1.29 17.26 9.26
CA LEU A 167 0.35 16.53 10.11
C LEU A 167 -0.89 17.38 10.44
N LEU A 168 -0.69 18.66 10.78
CA LEU A 168 -1.79 19.59 11.03
C LEU A 168 -2.68 19.75 9.79
N VAL A 169 -2.08 19.92 8.61
CA VAL A 169 -2.84 20.02 7.35
C VAL A 169 -3.57 18.69 7.04
N ALA A 170 -2.92 17.55 7.23
CA ALA A 170 -3.51 16.23 7.03
C ALA A 170 -4.75 15.99 7.92
N VAL A 171 -4.80 16.63 9.10
CA VAL A 171 -5.99 16.61 9.98
C VAL A 171 -6.99 17.71 9.61
N ALA A 172 -6.52 18.92 9.28
CA ALA A 172 -7.38 20.06 8.98
C ALA A 172 -8.20 19.88 7.71
N VAL A 173 -7.63 19.30 6.65
CA VAL A 173 -8.30 19.07 5.37
C VAL A 173 -9.56 18.18 5.51
N PRO A 174 -9.50 16.98 6.11
CA PRO A 174 -10.69 16.15 6.25
C PRO A 174 -11.72 16.79 7.18
N VAL A 175 -11.30 17.50 8.24
CA VAL A 175 -12.22 18.29 9.07
C VAL A 175 -12.94 19.37 8.26
N PHE A 176 -12.22 20.08 7.40
CA PHE A 176 -12.77 21.09 6.50
C PHE A 176 -13.76 20.49 5.49
N VAL A 177 -13.42 19.36 4.88
CA VAL A 177 -14.31 18.62 3.97
C VAL A 177 -15.58 18.16 4.69
N LEU A 178 -15.46 17.57 5.88
CA LEU A 178 -16.60 17.12 6.68
C LEU A 178 -17.51 18.29 7.07
N TYR A 179 -16.94 19.43 7.45
CA TYR A 179 -17.70 20.63 7.74
C TYR A 179 -18.49 21.11 6.51
N ALA A 180 -17.85 21.20 5.34
CA ALA A 180 -18.51 21.55 4.09
C ALA A 180 -19.63 20.55 3.72
N LEU A 181 -19.38 19.25 3.90
CA LEU A 181 -20.34 18.20 3.63
C LEU A 181 -21.56 18.30 4.56
N ILE A 182 -21.37 18.52 5.86
CA ILE A 182 -22.46 18.72 6.83
C ILE A 182 -23.27 19.96 6.47
N SER A 183 -22.61 21.06 6.09
CA SER A 183 -23.25 22.28 5.60
C SER A 183 -24.10 22.00 4.33
N CYS A 184 -23.58 21.20 3.40
CA CYS A 184 -24.31 20.76 2.21
C CYS A 184 -25.56 19.96 2.55
N LEU A 185 -25.45 18.99 3.44
CA LEU A 185 -26.58 18.15 3.86
C LEU A 185 -27.67 18.97 4.57
N ARG A 186 -27.29 19.98 5.35
CA ARG A 186 -28.20 20.90 6.06
C ARG A 186 -28.86 21.96 5.16
N SER A 187 -28.37 22.17 3.95
CA SER A 187 -28.94 23.17 3.03
C SER A 187 -30.37 22.83 2.60
N SER A 188 -31.15 23.82 2.14
CA SER A 188 -32.51 23.63 1.61
C SER A 188 -32.56 23.09 0.18
N LEU A 189 -31.42 22.67 -0.40
CA LEU A 189 -31.36 22.16 -1.77
C LEU A 189 -32.15 20.85 -1.93
N SER A 190 -32.60 20.60 -3.15
CA SER A 190 -33.17 19.31 -3.54
C SER A 190 -32.14 18.18 -3.40
N TRP A 191 -32.62 16.96 -3.15
CA TRP A 191 -31.76 15.80 -2.90
C TRP A 191 -30.74 15.54 -4.01
N ARG A 192 -31.17 15.61 -5.29
CA ARG A 192 -30.28 15.42 -6.46
C ARG A 192 -29.09 16.38 -6.46
N ARG A 193 -29.32 17.65 -6.13
CA ARG A 193 -28.26 18.67 -6.08
C ARG A 193 -27.32 18.42 -4.90
N LYS A 194 -27.85 18.00 -3.75
CA LYS A 194 -27.02 17.63 -2.58
C LYS A 194 -26.10 16.47 -2.88
N THR A 195 -26.55 15.47 -3.64
CA THR A 195 -25.70 14.33 -4.01
C THR A 195 -24.54 14.77 -4.91
N LEU A 196 -24.81 15.55 -5.96
CA LEU A 196 -23.78 16.07 -6.86
C LEU A 196 -22.75 16.94 -6.11
N TRP A 197 -23.23 17.85 -5.26
CA TRP A 197 -22.37 18.66 -4.41
C TRP A 197 -21.61 17.82 -3.39
N GLY A 198 -22.25 16.82 -2.78
CA GLY A 198 -21.62 15.93 -1.82
C GLY A 198 -20.43 15.16 -2.42
N VAL A 199 -20.61 14.59 -3.61
CA VAL A 199 -19.53 13.92 -4.35
C VAL A 199 -18.39 14.90 -4.64
N PHE A 200 -18.71 16.09 -5.17
CA PHE A 200 -17.70 17.09 -5.48
C PHE A 200 -16.95 17.60 -4.24
N ILE A 201 -17.63 17.76 -3.10
CA ILE A 201 -17.04 18.18 -1.82
C ILE A 201 -16.06 17.15 -1.27
N VAL A 202 -16.41 15.87 -1.36
CA VAL A 202 -15.59 14.77 -0.82
C VAL A 202 -14.37 14.49 -1.70
N LEU A 203 -14.43 14.81 -2.99
CA LEU A 203 -13.31 14.62 -3.92
C LEU A 203 -12.26 15.72 -3.76
N GLY A 204 -11.06 15.31 -3.31
CA GLY A 204 -9.84 16.10 -3.40
C GLY A 204 -9.18 15.91 -4.77
N LEU A 205 -8.57 16.99 -5.28
CA LEU A 205 -7.82 17.03 -6.52
C LEU A 205 -6.34 17.25 -6.23
N MET A 206 -5.47 16.65 -7.06
CA MET A 206 -4.01 16.66 -6.89
C MET A 206 -3.61 15.97 -5.59
N GLN A 207 -2.46 15.33 -5.53
CA GLN A 207 -2.04 14.62 -4.32
C GLN A 207 -0.60 14.94 -3.98
N PHE A 208 -0.38 15.34 -2.74
CA PHE A 208 0.91 15.46 -2.11
C PHE A 208 1.09 14.22 -1.23
N THR A 209 2.21 13.54 -1.39
CA THR A 209 2.62 12.45 -0.50
C THR A 209 3.74 12.97 0.38
N PHE A 210 3.71 12.65 1.67
CA PHE A 210 4.76 13.01 2.60
C PHE A 210 5.25 11.76 3.33
N ASN A 211 6.55 11.49 3.21
CA ASN A 211 7.19 10.39 3.94
C ASN A 211 7.47 10.85 5.38
N TRP A 212 6.81 10.25 6.36
CA TRP A 212 6.95 10.64 7.77
C TRP A 212 8.34 10.39 8.34
N THR A 213 9.10 9.46 7.79
CA THR A 213 10.46 9.14 8.26
C THR A 213 11.47 10.14 7.71
N THR A 214 11.47 10.39 6.41
CA THR A 214 12.49 11.19 5.73
C THR A 214 12.12 12.66 5.54
N GLY A 215 10.82 12.99 5.58
CA GLY A 215 10.30 14.31 5.22
C GLY A 215 10.22 14.57 3.71
N GLU A 216 10.43 13.53 2.88
CA GLU A 216 10.33 13.65 1.43
C GLU A 216 8.90 13.96 0.99
N ILE A 217 8.76 14.92 0.05
CA ILE A 217 7.48 15.32 -0.53
C ILE A 217 7.41 14.81 -1.96
N GLY A 218 6.42 13.95 -2.23
CA GLY A 218 6.00 13.57 -3.57
C GLY A 218 4.80 14.40 -4.03
N PHE A 219 4.65 14.56 -5.35
CA PHE A 219 3.53 15.28 -5.94
C PHE A 219 2.98 14.54 -7.16
N LYS A 220 1.67 14.33 -7.18
CA LYS A 220 0.91 13.75 -8.30
C LYS A 220 -0.15 14.77 -8.74
N PRO A 221 0.04 15.44 -9.90
CA PRO A 221 -0.87 16.50 -10.34
C PRO A 221 -2.26 15.97 -10.69
N LEU A 222 -2.35 14.76 -11.24
CA LEU A 222 -3.63 14.11 -11.55
C LEU A 222 -3.85 12.93 -10.60
N SER A 223 -4.55 13.19 -9.51
CA SER A 223 -5.00 12.19 -8.54
C SER A 223 -6.31 12.63 -7.93
N PHE A 224 -7.13 11.66 -7.54
CA PHE A 224 -8.41 11.86 -6.87
C PHE A 224 -8.39 11.12 -5.54
N GLN A 225 -8.71 11.82 -4.47
CA GLN A 225 -8.70 11.25 -3.13
C GLN A 225 -9.97 11.62 -2.37
N LEU A 226 -10.55 10.66 -1.65
CA LEU A 226 -11.71 10.93 -0.81
C LEU A 226 -11.28 11.63 0.48
N PHE A 227 -12.07 12.62 0.92
CA PHE A 227 -11.87 13.43 2.12
C PHE A 227 -10.61 14.31 2.14
N GLY A 228 -9.86 14.34 1.04
CA GLY A 228 -8.72 15.23 0.86
C GLY A 228 -7.49 14.94 1.73
N ALA A 229 -7.53 13.95 2.64
CA ALA A 229 -6.35 13.46 3.32
C ALA A 229 -6.48 11.98 3.71
N GLY A 230 -5.35 11.32 3.96
CA GLY A 230 -5.28 9.90 4.29
C GLY A 230 -3.87 9.50 4.67
N PHE A 231 -3.68 8.26 5.07
CA PHE A 231 -2.36 7.69 5.33
C PHE A 231 -2.29 6.23 4.89
N PHE A 232 -1.08 5.75 4.67
CA PHE A 232 -0.79 4.35 4.38
C PHE A 232 0.48 3.93 5.12
N LYS A 233 0.49 2.70 5.63
CA LYS A 233 1.65 2.07 6.25
C LYS A 233 1.65 0.61 5.82
N ALA A 234 2.62 0.22 4.99
CA ALA A 234 2.93 -1.18 4.73
C ALA A 234 3.79 -1.74 5.89
N PRO A 235 3.87 -3.07 6.06
CA PRO A 235 4.79 -3.68 7.02
C PRO A 235 6.23 -3.16 6.84
N LEU A 236 6.89 -2.90 7.96
CA LEU A 236 8.27 -2.36 8.07
C LEU A 236 8.54 -1.05 7.30
N SER A 237 7.52 -0.43 6.71
CA SER A 237 7.63 0.77 5.87
C SER A 237 7.24 2.03 6.62
N PRO A 238 7.76 3.21 6.22
CA PRO A 238 7.40 4.46 6.86
C PRO A 238 5.92 4.79 6.64
N VAL A 239 5.33 5.55 7.56
CA VAL A 239 4.00 6.13 7.36
C VAL A 239 4.06 7.15 6.24
N LEU A 240 3.23 6.95 5.23
CA LEU A 240 3.02 7.92 4.15
C LEU A 240 1.74 8.69 4.43
N LEU A 241 1.82 10.02 4.50
CA LEU A 241 0.65 10.89 4.56
C LEU A 241 0.30 11.36 3.15
N TYR A 242 -0.99 11.35 2.82
CA TYR A 242 -1.51 11.85 1.55
C TYR A 242 -2.44 13.02 1.80
N ILE A 243 -2.24 14.10 1.06
CA ILE A 243 -3.05 15.33 1.17
C ILE A 243 -3.42 15.77 -0.25
N SER A 244 -4.68 16.11 -0.45
CA SER A 244 -5.23 16.63 -1.69
C SER A 244 -5.93 17.95 -1.47
N ILE A 245 -6.07 18.74 -2.54
CA ILE A 245 -6.72 20.04 -2.46
C ILE A 245 -8.24 19.83 -2.49
N PRO A 246 -8.99 20.22 -1.44
CA PRO A 246 -10.43 19.98 -1.34
C PRO A 246 -11.23 21.05 -2.10
N VAL A 247 -11.06 21.11 -3.42
CA VAL A 247 -11.61 22.17 -4.28
C VAL A 247 -13.13 22.28 -4.15
N GLY A 248 -13.86 21.15 -4.10
CA GLY A 248 -15.31 21.17 -3.98
C GLY A 248 -15.81 21.69 -2.64
N ALA A 249 -15.12 21.37 -1.54
CA ALA A 249 -15.43 21.89 -0.21
C ALA A 249 -15.22 23.41 -0.17
N TRP A 250 -14.12 23.90 -0.75
CA TRP A 250 -13.84 25.33 -0.85
C TRP A 250 -14.90 26.06 -1.68
N PHE A 251 -15.27 25.55 -2.85
CA PHE A 251 -16.29 26.17 -3.69
C PHE A 251 -17.66 26.18 -3.01
N TRP A 252 -18.06 25.08 -2.36
CA TRP A 252 -19.33 24.98 -1.66
C TRP A 252 -19.50 26.05 -0.58
N LEU A 253 -18.47 26.27 0.24
CA LEU A 253 -18.51 27.24 1.33
C LEU A 253 -18.47 28.70 0.84
N ASN A 254 -17.84 28.95 -0.30
CA ASN A 254 -17.69 30.31 -0.86
C ASN A 254 -18.75 30.69 -1.88
N ARG A 255 -19.66 29.79 -2.28
CA ARG A 255 -20.66 30.01 -3.34
C ARG A 255 -21.52 31.27 -3.16
N GLY A 256 -21.81 31.69 -1.92
CA GLY A 256 -22.60 32.90 -1.65
C GLY A 256 -21.88 34.21 -1.98
N ASN A 257 -20.55 34.23 -1.91
CA ASN A 257 -19.74 35.41 -2.23
C ASN A 257 -19.56 35.58 -3.75
N PHE A 258 -19.58 34.49 -4.50
CA PHE A 258 -19.48 34.52 -5.96
C PHE A 258 -20.75 35.06 -6.63
N SER A 259 -21.94 34.75 -6.11
CA SER A 259 -23.19 35.29 -6.65
C SER A 259 -23.32 36.81 -6.46
N ARG A 260 -22.84 37.36 -5.33
CA ARG A 260 -22.89 38.80 -5.06
C ARG A 260 -21.92 39.63 -5.91
N ARG A 261 -20.71 39.13 -6.18
CA ARG A 261 -19.72 39.84 -7.01
C ARG A 261 -20.11 39.94 -8.49
N GLY A 262 -20.88 38.97 -9.01
CA GLY A 262 -21.38 39.03 -10.38
C GLY A 262 -22.48 40.08 -10.58
N GLU A 263 -23.26 40.38 -9.55
CA GLU A 263 -24.29 41.42 -9.56
C GLU A 263 -23.67 42.83 -9.48
N GLU A 264 -22.59 43.01 -8.71
CA GLU A 264 -21.85 44.29 -8.65
C GLU A 264 -21.15 44.62 -9.97
N SER A 265 -20.65 43.63 -10.73
CA SER A 265 -19.99 43.87 -12.03
C SER A 265 -20.93 44.14 -13.22
N GLN A 266 -22.24 43.94 -13.04
CA GLN A 266 -23.26 44.22 -14.07
C GLN A 266 -24.01 45.55 -13.80
N GLY A 267 -23.65 46.26 -12.72
CA GLY A 267 -24.25 47.52 -12.32
C GLY A 267 -23.44 48.78 -12.66
N ASP A 268 -22.29 48.63 -13.31
CA ASP A 268 -21.45 49.72 -13.88
C ASP A 268 -21.58 49.74 -15.42
#